data_AF-A0ABD3XYZ9-F1
#
_entry.id   AF-A0ABD3XYZ9-F1
#
_cell.length_a   1.000
_cell.length_b   1.000
_cell.length_c   1.000
_cell.angle_alpha   90.00
_cell.angle_beta   90.00
_cell.angle_gamma   90.00
#
_symmetry.space_group_name_H-M   'P 1'
#
loop_
_entity.id
_entity.type
_entity.pdbx_description
1 polymer ?
#
loop_
_entity_poly.entity_id
_entity_poly.type
_entity_poly.pdbx_seq_one_letter_code
_entity_poly.pdbx_strand_id
1 'polypeptide(L)'
;MCGDCLKAHRKLKIAKDHTILSVEELDCNPENVMKLAVGFTCSEHHGKNIKYYCKDHKFPCCATCFFHCHKSCSEVIDKKEELPALLFKNKPVEIIAGMKKIESHLKKVLEMNEFSRNNLEIQLN
;
A
#
# COMPACT_ATOMS: atom_id res chain seq x y z
N MET A 1 -10.53 -6.05 -6.01
CA MET A 1 -11.87 -5.43 -5.89
C MET A 1 -12.51 -5.48 -7.27
N CYS A 2 -13.75 -5.96 -7.43
CA CYS A 2 -14.39 -6.02 -8.75
C CYS A 2 -14.87 -4.63 -9.22
N GLY A 3 -15.25 -4.50 -10.49
CA GLY A 3 -15.63 -3.22 -11.09
C GLY A 3 -16.82 -2.53 -10.41
N ASP A 4 -17.80 -3.28 -9.92
CA ASP A 4 -18.98 -2.71 -9.26
C ASP A 4 -18.65 -2.25 -7.83
N CYS A 5 -17.84 -3.01 -7.10
CA CYS A 5 -17.29 -2.56 -5.83
C CYS A 5 -16.47 -1.28 -6.01
N LEU A 6 -15.64 -1.18 -7.06
CA LEU A 6 -14.84 0.02 -7.31
C LEU A 6 -15.71 1.26 -7.56
N LYS A 7 -16.78 1.12 -8.35
CA LYS A 7 -17.75 2.20 -8.59
C LYS A 7 -18.46 2.63 -7.31
N ALA A 8 -18.83 1.68 -6.46
CA ALA A 8 -19.46 1.97 -5.18
C ALA A 8 -18.48 2.71 -4.24
N HIS A 9 -17.25 2.22 -4.13
CA HIS A 9 -16.21 2.83 -3.31
C HIS A 9 -15.89 4.25 -3.76
N ARG A 10 -15.75 4.52 -5.06
CA ARG A 10 -15.51 5.89 -5.59
C ARG A 10 -16.62 6.89 -5.27
N LYS A 11 -17.86 6.42 -5.06
CA LYS A 11 -19.00 7.27 -4.68
C LYS A 11 -19.00 7.62 -3.18
N LEU A 12 -18.26 6.89 -2.36
CA LEU A 12 -18.17 7.17 -0.93
C LEU A 12 -17.38 8.46 -0.72
N LYS A 13 -17.89 9.36 0.14
CA LYS A 13 -17.21 10.61 0.49
C LYS A 13 -15.77 10.37 0.96
N ILE A 14 -15.56 9.29 1.71
CA ILE A 14 -14.24 8.92 2.23
C ILE A 14 -13.24 8.56 1.12
N ALA A 15 -13.69 8.10 -0.05
CA ALA A 15 -12.80 7.74 -1.15
C ALA A 15 -12.62 8.86 -2.17
N LYS A 16 -13.33 9.99 -2.02
CA LYS A 16 -13.32 11.09 -3.00
C LYS A 16 -11.94 11.71 -3.18
N ASP A 17 -11.15 11.74 -2.10
CA ASP A 17 -9.79 12.26 -2.10
C ASP A 17 -8.74 11.13 -2.11
N HIS A 18 -9.16 9.88 -2.33
CA HIS A 18 -8.26 8.73 -2.43
C HIS A 18 -8.15 8.27 -3.88
N THR A 19 -6.92 8.04 -4.34
CA THR A 19 -6.70 7.32 -5.59
C THR A 19 -6.62 5.82 -5.31
N ILE A 20 -7.54 5.07 -5.91
CA ILE A 20 -7.54 3.60 -5.83
C ILE A 20 -6.71 3.09 -7.00
N LEU A 21 -5.66 2.34 -6.68
CA LEU A 21 -4.78 1.70 -7.65
C LEU A 21 -4.99 0.19 -7.62
N SER A 22 -4.97 -0.44 -8.79
CA SER A 22 -4.90 -1.89 -8.92
C SER A 22 -3.49 -2.39 -8.63
N VAL A 23 -3.37 -3.71 -8.39
CA VAL A 23 -2.06 -4.33 -8.18
C VAL A 23 -1.22 -4.24 -9.45
N GLU A 24 -1.85 -4.39 -10.62
CA GLU A 24 -1.17 -4.26 -11.91
C GLU A 24 -0.68 -2.83 -12.17
N GLU A 25 -1.48 -1.82 -11.83
CA GLU A 25 -1.10 -0.40 -11.94
C GLU A 25 0.10 -0.05 -11.04
N LEU A 26 0.17 -0.67 -9.86
CA LEU A 26 1.29 -0.53 -8.94
C LEU A 26 2.57 -1.19 -9.46
N ASP A 27 2.47 -2.34 -10.13
CA ASP A 27 3.61 -3.04 -10.74
C ASP A 27 4.19 -2.28 -11.94
N CYS A 28 3.34 -1.72 -12.80
CA CYS A 28 3.79 -1.10 -14.04
C CYS A 28 4.48 0.26 -13.84
N ASN A 29 4.22 0.95 -12.72
CA ASN A 29 4.72 2.31 -12.53
C ASN A 29 4.90 2.72 -11.06
N PRO A 30 5.75 1.99 -10.30
CA PRO A 30 5.93 2.23 -8.86
C PRO A 30 6.39 3.66 -8.54
N GLU A 31 7.18 4.28 -9.42
CA GLU A 31 7.63 5.67 -9.27
C GLU A 31 6.50 6.71 -9.44
N ASN A 32 5.50 6.43 -10.27
CA ASN A 32 4.35 7.32 -10.43
C ASN A 32 3.38 7.21 -9.27
N VAL A 33 3.32 6.05 -8.59
CA VAL A 33 2.63 5.91 -7.30
C VAL A 33 3.32 6.72 -6.21
N MET A 34 4.66 6.77 -6.22
CA MET A 34 5.44 7.65 -5.34
C MET A 34 5.20 9.14 -5.63
N LYS A 35 4.96 9.52 -6.91
CA LYS A 35 4.57 10.88 -7.29
C LYS A 35 3.10 11.21 -6.96
N LEU A 36 2.20 10.23 -6.95
CA LEU A 36 0.82 10.41 -6.49
C LEU A 36 0.73 10.76 -4.99
N ALA A 37 1.74 10.35 -4.24
CA ALA A 37 1.97 10.75 -2.85
C ALA A 37 2.38 12.23 -2.69
N VAL A 38 2.71 12.94 -3.78
CA VAL A 38 3.05 14.37 -3.77
C VAL A 38 1.74 15.18 -3.70
N GLY A 39 1.10 15.11 -2.54
CA GLY A 39 -0.20 15.75 -2.32
C GLY A 39 -0.91 15.37 -1.03
N PHE A 40 -0.26 14.68 -0.09
CA PHE A 40 -0.92 14.30 1.16
C PHE A 40 -1.46 15.54 1.89
N THR A 41 -2.78 15.67 1.91
CA THR A 41 -3.49 16.57 2.80
C THR A 41 -3.80 15.85 4.10
N CYS A 42 -3.81 16.59 5.21
CA CYS A 42 -4.16 16.06 6.51
C CYS A 42 -5.63 15.63 6.55
N SER A 43 -5.90 14.44 7.09
CA SER A 43 -7.27 13.92 7.29
C SER A 43 -8.08 14.80 8.24
N GLU A 44 -7.44 15.31 9.29
CA GLU A 44 -8.08 16.14 10.32
C GLU A 44 -8.17 17.61 9.91
N HIS A 45 -7.32 18.05 8.99
CA HIS A 45 -7.21 19.45 8.59
C HIS A 45 -7.27 19.59 7.06
N HIS A 46 -8.49 19.67 6.55
CA HIS A 46 -8.78 19.82 5.13
C HIS A 46 -7.94 20.93 4.47
N GLY A 47 -7.33 20.61 3.34
CA GLY A 47 -6.49 21.54 2.56
C GLY A 47 -5.11 21.82 3.15
N LYS A 48 -4.75 21.26 4.32
CA LYS A 48 -3.40 21.41 4.89
C LYS A 48 -2.49 20.29 4.43
N ASN A 49 -1.43 20.65 3.72
CA ASN A 49 -0.43 19.69 3.28
C ASN A 49 0.35 19.13 4.49
N ILE A 50 0.60 17.82 4.45
CA ILE A 50 1.55 17.16 5.32
C ILE A 50 2.95 17.70 4.98
N LYS A 51 3.69 18.11 6.01
CA LYS A 51 5.06 18.64 5.88
C LYS A 51 6.03 18.00 6.87
N TYR A 52 5.51 17.39 7.93
CA TYR A 52 6.28 16.88 9.05
C TYR A 52 6.06 15.38 9.20
N TYR A 53 7.03 14.71 9.80
CA TYR A 53 6.90 13.34 10.27
C TYR A 53 7.23 13.27 11.75
N CYS A 54 6.29 12.80 12.56
CA CYS A 54 6.50 12.53 13.97
C CYS A 54 7.11 11.12 14.10
N LYS A 55 8.33 11.01 14.62
CA LYS A 55 8.97 9.71 14.84
C LYS A 55 8.43 8.96 16.05
N ASP A 56 8.03 9.68 17.10
CA ASP A 56 7.46 9.07 18.31
C ASP A 56 6.19 8.27 17.99
N HIS A 57 5.34 8.81 17.11
CA HIS A 57 4.10 8.17 16.66
C HIS A 57 4.24 7.45 15.31
N LYS A 58 5.40 7.57 14.67
CA LYS A 58 5.67 7.09 13.31
C LYS A 58 4.60 7.53 12.30
N PHE A 59 4.21 8.81 12.36
CA PHE A 59 3.04 9.32 11.65
C PHE A 59 3.33 10.64 10.89
N PRO A 60 2.87 10.79 9.63
CA PRO A 60 2.91 12.05 8.89
C PRO A 60 1.95 13.09 9.46
N CYS A 61 2.38 14.33 9.64
CA CYS A 61 1.52 15.39 10.16
C CYS A 61 1.66 16.73 9.42
N CYS A 62 0.57 17.51 9.38
CA CYS A 62 0.61 18.90 8.91
C CYS A 62 1.09 19.83 10.02
N ALA A 63 1.36 21.10 9.69
CA ALA A 63 1.81 22.10 10.67
C ALA A 63 0.86 22.21 11.88
N THR A 64 -0.45 22.11 11.66
CA THR A 64 -1.43 22.23 12.75
C THR A 64 -1.41 21.01 13.66
N CYS A 65 -1.31 19.80 13.11
CA CYS A 65 -1.09 18.60 13.92
C CYS A 65 0.23 18.69 14.70
N PHE A 66 1.30 19.23 14.12
CA PHE A 66 2.55 19.47 14.83
C PHE A 66 2.36 20.38 16.05
N PHE A 67 1.73 21.55 15.85
CA PHE A 67 1.54 22.51 16.95
C PHE A 67 0.57 22.06 18.03
N HIS A 68 -0.48 21.30 17.68
CA HIS A 68 -1.56 20.97 18.62
C HIS A 68 -1.45 19.55 19.22
N CYS A 69 -0.98 18.57 18.44
CA CYS A 69 -1.01 17.15 18.84
C CYS A 69 0.40 16.59 19.10
N HIS A 70 1.43 17.13 18.44
CA HIS A 70 2.79 16.60 18.49
C HIS A 70 3.81 17.60 19.05
N LYS A 71 3.35 18.66 19.73
CA LYS A 71 4.24 19.69 20.29
C LYS A 71 5.16 19.15 21.39
N SER A 72 4.70 18.15 22.13
CA SER A 72 5.45 17.45 23.17
C SER A 72 6.28 16.27 22.64
N CYS A 73 6.18 15.97 21.34
CA CYS A 73 6.97 14.93 20.72
C CYS A 73 8.41 15.41 20.53
N SER A 74 9.36 14.62 21.01
CA SER A 74 10.79 14.89 21.00
C SER A 74 11.39 14.89 19.59
N GLU A 75 10.82 14.10 18.67
CA GLU A 75 11.38 13.94 17.33
C GLU A 75 10.32 14.15 16.23
N VAL A 76 10.02 15.42 15.95
CA VAL A 76 9.23 15.80 14.77
C VAL A 76 10.15 16.48 13.75
N ILE A 77 10.20 15.92 12.55
CA ILE A 77 11.16 16.35 11.52
C ILE A 77 10.43 17.02 10.36
N ASP A 78 10.88 18.22 9.99
CA ASP A 78 10.52 18.89 8.73
C ASP A 78 11.38 18.33 7.60
N LYS A 79 10.92 17.24 6.98
CA LYS A 79 11.62 16.63 5.85
C LYS A 79 10.65 16.31 4.74
N LYS A 80 10.31 17.33 3.96
CA LYS A 80 9.55 17.20 2.72
C LYS A 80 10.13 16.14 1.76
N GLU A 81 11.46 15.99 1.74
CA GLU A 81 12.16 15.08 0.83
C GLU A 81 12.18 13.62 1.32
N GLU A 82 12.24 13.36 2.64
CA GLU A 82 12.23 11.99 3.18
C GLU A 82 10.82 11.49 3.54
N LEU A 83 9.84 12.39 3.62
CA LEU A 83 8.46 12.05 3.97
C LEU A 83 7.85 10.95 3.05
N PRO A 84 8.02 10.99 1.71
CA PRO A 84 7.59 9.89 0.85
C PRO A 84 8.26 8.56 1.25
N ALA A 85 9.59 8.53 1.39
CA ALA A 85 10.32 7.32 1.77
C ALA A 85 9.88 6.75 3.14
N LEU A 86 9.53 7.62 4.09
CA LEU A 86 9.04 7.23 5.42
C LEU A 86 7.59 6.70 5.39
N LEU A 87 6.75 7.20 4.49
CA LEU A 87 5.37 6.72 4.31
C LEU A 87 5.31 5.35 3.64
N PHE A 88 6.30 5.05 2.80
CA PHE A 88 6.42 3.76 2.12
C PHE A 88 7.27 2.73 2.86
N LYS A 89 7.49 2.90 4.18
CA LYS A 89 8.26 1.96 5.03
C LYS A 89 7.85 0.49 4.88
N ASN A 90 6.57 0.23 4.58
CA ASN A 90 6.04 -1.12 4.40
C ASN A 90 6.40 -1.75 3.04
N LYS A 91 7.20 -1.07 2.21
CA LYS A 91 7.70 -1.53 0.92
C LYS A 91 6.68 -2.43 0.18
N PRO A 92 5.49 -1.90 -0.13
CA PRO A 92 4.39 -2.69 -0.69
C PRO A 92 4.79 -3.47 -1.94
N VAL A 93 5.73 -2.94 -2.72
CA VAL A 93 6.34 -3.60 -3.88
C VAL A 93 7.06 -4.91 -3.51
N GLU A 94 7.82 -4.94 -2.42
CA GLU A 94 8.52 -6.15 -1.96
C GLU A 94 7.52 -7.21 -1.46
N ILE A 95 6.46 -6.78 -0.75
CA ILE A 95 5.39 -7.68 -0.29
C ILE A 95 4.67 -8.31 -1.47
N ILE A 96 4.28 -7.52 -2.48
CA ILE A 96 3.60 -8.00 -3.69
C ILE A 96 4.49 -8.98 -4.47
N ALA A 97 5.78 -8.66 -4.63
CA ALA A 97 6.74 -9.57 -5.25
C ALA A 97 6.84 -10.90 -4.50
N GLY A 98 6.86 -10.86 -3.16
CA GLY A 98 6.80 -12.05 -2.30
C GLY A 98 5.53 -12.87 -2.53
N MET A 99 4.35 -12.22 -2.59
CA MET A 99 3.06 -12.88 -2.83
C MET A 99 3.01 -13.60 -4.18
N LYS A 100 3.51 -12.96 -5.26
CA LYS A 100 3.60 -13.59 -6.59
C LYS A 100 4.48 -14.83 -6.59
N LYS A 101 5.60 -14.79 -5.85
CA LYS A 101 6.49 -15.94 -5.71
C LYS A 101 5.80 -17.11 -5.02
N ILE A 102 5.04 -16.82 -3.97
CA ILE A 102 4.21 -17.82 -3.27
C ILE A 102 3.16 -18.39 -4.23
N GLU A 103 2.45 -17.55 -4.99
CA GLU A 103 1.45 -18.00 -5.97
C GLU A 103 2.07 -18.95 -7.02
N SER A 104 3.24 -18.61 -7.55
CA SER A 104 3.97 -19.47 -8.51
C SER A 104 4.35 -20.81 -7.90
N HIS A 105 4.82 -20.82 -6.65
CA HIS A 105 5.15 -22.06 -5.95
C HIS A 105 3.90 -22.91 -5.71
N LEU A 106 2.78 -22.30 -5.34
CA LEU A 106 1.52 -22.99 -5.11
C LEU A 106 1.03 -23.71 -6.38
N LYS A 107 1.08 -23.03 -7.54
CA LYS A 107 0.73 -23.61 -8.84
C LYS A 107 1.54 -24.87 -9.15
N LYS A 108 2.87 -24.82 -8.97
CA LYS A 108 3.74 -25.98 -9.18
C LYS A 108 3.41 -27.16 -8.25
N VAL A 109 3.08 -26.87 -6.98
CA VAL A 109 2.69 -27.92 -6.02
C VAL A 109 1.37 -28.58 -6.43
N LEU A 110 0.39 -27.79 -6.92
CA LEU A 110 -0.88 -28.32 -7.42
C LEU A 110 -0.67 -29.20 -8.65
N GLU A 111 0.11 -28.74 -9.63
CA GLU A 111 0.46 -29.51 -10.84
C GLU A 111 1.17 -30.83 -10.49
N MET A 112 2.11 -30.78 -9.53
CA MET A 112 2.82 -31.97 -9.07
C MET A 112 1.88 -32.96 -8.36
N ASN A 113 0.95 -32.47 -7.54
CA ASN A 113 -0.05 -33.31 -6.88
C ASN A 113 -1.02 -33.97 -7.87
N GLU A 114 -1.44 -33.26 -8.92
CA GLU A 114 -2.28 -33.83 -9.98
C GLU A 114 -1.54 -34.93 -10.75
N PHE A 115 -0.27 -34.70 -11.11
CA PHE A 115 0.57 -35.71 -11.73
C PHE A 115 0.74 -36.96 -10.86
N SER A 116 0.97 -36.78 -9.56
CA SER A 116 1.07 -37.90 -8.61
C SER A 116 -0.23 -38.69 -8.48
N ARG A 117 -1.40 -38.03 -8.44
CA ARG A 117 -2.69 -38.74 -8.41
C ARG A 117 -2.94 -39.53 -9.68
N ASN A 118 -2.71 -38.94 -10.84
CA ASN A 118 -2.93 -39.59 -12.13
C ASN A 118 -2.04 -40.84 -12.29
N ASN A 119 -0.78 -40.79 -11.82
CA ASN A 119 0.10 -41.96 -11.84
C ASN A 119 -0.34 -43.09 -10.90
N LEU A 120 -0.92 -42.77 -9.74
CA LEU A 120 -1.47 -43.78 -8.83
C LEU A 120 -2.70 -44.47 -9.43
N GLU A 121 -3.56 -43.72 -10.12
CA GLU A 121 -4.73 -44.28 -10.82
C GLU A 121 -4.33 -45.20 -11.98
N ILE A 122 -3.24 -44.88 -12.71
CA ILE A 122 -2.70 -45.75 -13.77
C ILE A 122 -2.10 -47.04 -13.21
N GLN A 123 -1.50 -47.00 -12.01
CA GLN A 123 -0.88 -48.19 -11.38
C GLN A 123 -1.89 -49.16 -10.76
N LEU A 124 -3.14 -48.74 -10.55
CA LEU A 124 -4.21 -49.55 -9.95
C LEU A 124 -5.13 -50.23 -10.99
N ASN A 125 -4.95 -49.94 -12.28
CA ASN A 125 -5.63 -50.57 -13.41
C ASN A 125 -4.69 -51.50 -14.19
#